data_AF-A0A950D988-F1
#
_entry.id   AF-A0A950D988-F1
#
_cell.length_a   1.000
_cell.length_b   1.000
_cell.length_c   1.000
_cell.angle_alpha   90.00
_cell.angle_beta   90.00
_cell.angle_gamma   90.00
#
_symmetry.space_group_name_H-M   'P 1'
#
loop_
_entity.id
_entity.type
_entity.pdbx_description
1 polymer ?
#
loop_
_entity_poly.entity_id
_entity_poly.type
_entity_poly.pdbx_seq_one_letter_code
_entity_poly.pdbx_strand_id
1 'polypeptide(L)'
;MSSSKQPPPPPRQEMIDAVAEAIREFEKLAADPEVVGACPELPGIVLDRITGRCLDRKGEEYKTTIKDYENIRNEYLQALVSHPIGRTLALLAVGTDGVKLMEVGRSPSTLVDTTAPPERATRGRRVSYNCHHVIPKSVTVAGGKEAINHPRNFVIANTTRRGRDQSQNPHHLWHSLLLHPQTHNAPSGEIPIYVVRPLFPFYPPITQGFKTAEALREHLKTLGAPPLPEIWEKRILAFSKATGDRAYSVPKEFHEITREFGELYTKANNEEHTNRAARDALARKVEGISAQWLPGDAYVNGRQLGPDHVPKHKLPMADSSLSVVPETPLPAKTKSNKKRTHQKIPAGPKVNAGSTAKV
;
A
#
# COMPACT_ATOMS: atom_id res chain seq x y z
N MET A 1 26.47 -14.52 -23.07
CA MET A 1 27.06 -14.38 -21.72
C MET A 1 25.93 -14.14 -20.73
N SER A 2 25.54 -15.18 -19.99
CA SER A 2 24.47 -15.10 -19.00
C SER A 2 25.06 -14.50 -17.73
N SER A 3 24.72 -13.25 -17.43
CA SER A 3 24.95 -12.66 -16.12
C SER A 3 24.13 -13.49 -15.12
N SER A 4 24.79 -14.36 -14.37
CA SER A 4 24.23 -14.98 -13.17
C SER A 4 24.02 -13.85 -12.16
N LYS A 5 22.88 -13.16 -12.26
CA LYS A 5 22.46 -12.24 -11.21
C LYS A 5 22.37 -13.06 -9.94
N GLN A 6 23.24 -12.78 -8.97
CA GLN A 6 23.12 -13.32 -7.63
C GLN A 6 21.66 -13.12 -7.18
N PRO A 7 21.06 -14.14 -6.53
CA PRO A 7 19.73 -13.97 -5.97
C PRO A 7 19.74 -12.74 -5.05
N PRO A 8 18.68 -11.93 -5.07
CA PRO A 8 18.59 -10.77 -4.19
C PRO A 8 18.77 -11.22 -2.73
N PRO A 9 19.39 -10.40 -1.87
CA PRO A 9 19.55 -10.74 -0.47
C PRO A 9 18.18 -11.00 0.17
N PRO A 10 18.11 -11.85 1.21
CA PRO A 10 16.88 -12.04 1.96
C PRO A 10 16.44 -10.72 2.65
N PRO A 11 15.14 -10.58 2.98
CA PRO A 11 14.65 -9.40 3.67
C PRO A 11 15.27 -9.25 5.06
N ARG A 12 15.53 -8.02 5.50
CA ARG A 12 16.02 -7.74 6.85
C ARG A 12 14.92 -8.04 7.87
N GLN A 13 15.34 -8.36 9.10
CA GLN A 13 14.41 -8.64 10.19
C GLN A 13 13.43 -7.47 10.43
N GLU A 14 13.90 -6.23 10.36
CA GLU A 14 13.05 -5.02 10.48
C GLU A 14 11.88 -5.02 9.48
N MET A 15 12.12 -5.43 8.23
CA MET A 15 11.08 -5.52 7.20
C MET A 15 10.11 -6.67 7.49
N ILE A 16 10.62 -7.82 7.95
CA ILE A 16 9.80 -8.97 8.35
C ILE A 16 8.84 -8.57 9.48
N ASP A 17 9.35 -7.90 10.51
CA ASP A 17 8.58 -7.46 11.67
C ASP A 17 7.52 -6.42 11.26
N ALA A 18 7.90 -5.45 10.41
CA ALA A 18 6.99 -4.42 9.91
C ALA A 18 5.88 -5.00 9.00
N VAL A 19 6.17 -6.04 8.22
CA VAL A 19 5.14 -6.78 7.45
C VAL A 19 4.20 -7.55 8.38
N ALA A 20 4.72 -8.21 9.41
CA ALA A 20 3.88 -8.91 10.39
C ALA A 20 2.97 -7.94 11.14
N GLU A 21 3.46 -6.74 11.48
CA GLU A 21 2.64 -5.65 12.00
C GLU A 21 1.56 -5.20 11.00
N ALA A 22 1.93 -4.94 9.74
CA ALA A 22 0.98 -4.52 8.72
C ALA A 22 -0.15 -5.56 8.51
N ILE A 23 0.15 -6.85 8.52
CA ILE A 23 -0.86 -7.92 8.43
C ILE A 23 -1.83 -7.87 9.62
N ARG A 24 -1.32 -7.64 10.84
CA ARG A 24 -2.17 -7.46 12.03
C ARG A 24 -3.02 -6.20 11.93
N GLU A 25 -2.52 -5.12 11.34
CA GLU A 25 -3.32 -3.91 11.10
C GLU A 25 -4.46 -4.15 10.10
N PHE A 26 -4.21 -4.85 8.98
CA PHE A 26 -5.28 -5.28 8.09
C PHE A 26 -6.33 -6.12 8.82
N GLU A 27 -5.90 -6.98 9.75
CA GLU A 27 -6.81 -7.74 10.60
C GLU A 27 -7.64 -6.84 11.54
N LYS A 28 -7.08 -5.77 12.11
CA LYS A 28 -7.85 -4.85 12.94
C LYS A 28 -8.85 -4.00 12.16
N LEU A 29 -8.48 -3.57 10.95
CA LEU A 29 -9.29 -2.69 10.09
C LEU A 29 -10.63 -3.29 9.66
N ALA A 30 -10.74 -4.62 9.64
CA ALA A 30 -11.97 -5.34 9.31
C ALA A 30 -12.27 -6.44 10.33
N ALA A 31 -12.19 -6.09 11.62
CA ALA A 31 -12.50 -7.02 12.72
C ALA A 31 -13.87 -7.70 12.51
N ASP A 32 -14.84 -6.97 11.94
CA ASP A 32 -16.05 -7.53 11.35
C ASP A 32 -15.83 -7.86 9.85
N PRO A 33 -15.88 -9.15 9.45
CA PRO A 33 -15.79 -9.55 8.05
C PRO A 33 -16.86 -8.96 7.12
N GLU A 34 -18.05 -8.60 7.62
CA GLU A 34 -19.14 -8.08 6.79
C GLU A 34 -18.79 -6.72 6.16
N VAL A 35 -17.89 -5.95 6.79
CA VAL A 35 -17.36 -4.69 6.22
C VAL A 35 -16.74 -4.90 4.84
N VAL A 36 -16.18 -6.09 4.57
CA VAL A 36 -15.61 -6.43 3.26
C VAL A 36 -16.68 -6.39 2.16
N GLY A 37 -17.92 -6.76 2.47
CA GLY A 37 -19.02 -6.79 1.50
C GLY A 37 -19.90 -5.55 1.48
N ALA A 38 -19.61 -4.54 2.30
CA ALA A 38 -20.51 -3.41 2.55
C ALA A 38 -20.76 -2.52 1.32
N CYS A 39 -19.81 -2.45 0.38
CA CYS A 39 -19.95 -1.75 -0.90
C CYS A 39 -19.62 -2.72 -2.06
N PRO A 40 -20.63 -3.32 -2.72
CA PRO A 40 -20.42 -4.30 -3.79
C PRO A 40 -19.67 -3.75 -5.01
N GLU A 41 -19.73 -2.44 -5.25
CA GLU A 41 -19.00 -1.78 -6.35
C GLU A 41 -17.50 -1.66 -6.06
N LEU A 42 -17.11 -1.66 -4.78
CA LEU A 42 -15.73 -1.59 -4.29
C LEU A 42 -15.56 -2.47 -3.04
N PRO A 43 -15.72 -3.80 -3.17
CA PRO A 43 -15.68 -4.70 -2.02
C PRO A 43 -14.27 -4.77 -1.47
N GLY A 44 -14.12 -5.00 -0.17
CA GLY A 44 -12.81 -5.09 0.49
C GLY A 44 -12.06 -3.76 0.58
N ILE A 45 -12.78 -2.64 0.48
CA ILE A 45 -12.24 -1.28 0.59
C ILE A 45 -12.96 -0.53 1.71
N VAL A 46 -12.18 0.22 2.48
CA VAL A 46 -12.66 1.25 3.39
C VAL A 46 -12.00 2.60 3.06
N LEU A 47 -12.62 3.69 3.47
CA LEU A 47 -12.03 5.02 3.43
C LEU A 47 -11.35 5.31 4.77
N ASP A 48 -10.15 5.87 4.70
CA ASP A 48 -9.43 6.34 5.87
C ASP A 48 -9.20 7.85 5.75
N ARG A 49 -9.58 8.60 6.79
CA ARG A 49 -9.47 10.06 6.81
C ARG A 49 -8.14 10.45 7.45
N ILE A 50 -7.22 10.92 6.63
CA ILE A 50 -5.95 11.48 7.09
C ILE A 50 -5.96 13.01 6.98
N THR A 51 -5.18 13.68 7.82
CA THR A 51 -4.85 15.10 7.62
C THR A 51 -3.50 15.17 6.94
N GLY A 52 -3.41 15.87 5.82
CA GLY A 52 -2.17 15.96 5.06
C GLY A 52 -2.15 17.14 4.09
N ARG A 53 -0.98 17.36 3.49
CA ARG A 53 -0.75 18.42 2.50
C ARG A 53 -0.21 17.83 1.21
N CYS A 54 -0.65 18.36 0.07
CA CYS A 54 -0.10 17.96 -1.22
C CYS A 54 1.35 18.44 -1.37
N LEU A 55 2.23 17.52 -1.74
CA LEU A 55 3.64 17.80 -1.97
C LEU A 55 3.90 18.29 -3.39
N ASP A 56 4.90 19.17 -3.51
CA ASP A 56 5.50 19.47 -4.79
C ASP A 56 6.26 18.24 -5.29
N ARG A 57 5.84 17.71 -6.46
CA ARG A 57 6.48 16.56 -7.12
C ARG A 57 7.91 16.86 -7.61
N LYS A 58 8.31 18.13 -7.66
CA LYS A 58 9.69 18.55 -7.96
C LYS A 58 10.52 18.79 -6.69
N GLY A 59 9.89 18.76 -5.51
CA GLY A 59 10.53 18.97 -4.22
C GLY A 59 11.38 17.78 -3.75
N GLU A 60 12.33 18.06 -2.86
CA GLU A 60 13.28 17.05 -2.35
C GLU A 60 12.61 15.96 -1.50
N GLU A 61 11.56 16.31 -0.73
CA GLU A 61 10.80 15.34 0.07
C GLU A 61 10.16 14.25 -0.81
N TYR A 62 9.57 14.64 -1.94
CA TYR A 62 8.98 13.70 -2.89
C TYR A 62 10.05 12.80 -3.55
N LYS A 63 11.16 13.39 -4.00
CA LYS A 63 12.26 12.66 -4.64
C LYS A 63 12.89 11.62 -3.70
N THR A 64 13.17 12.02 -2.46
CA THR A 64 13.74 11.13 -1.44
C THR A 64 12.78 10.00 -1.09
N THR A 65 11.50 10.29 -0.92
CA THR A 65 10.45 9.27 -0.70
C THR A 65 10.39 8.23 -1.83
N ILE A 66 10.50 8.65 -3.11
CA ILE A 66 10.54 7.73 -4.25
C ILE A 66 11.78 6.84 -4.21
N LYS A 67 12.95 7.44 -4.02
CA LYS A 67 14.23 6.72 -4.01
C LYS A 67 14.25 5.66 -2.90
N ASP A 68 13.80 6.03 -1.70
CA ASP A 68 13.74 5.12 -0.55
C ASP A 68 12.76 3.96 -0.84
N TYR A 69 11.61 4.25 -1.45
CA TYR A 69 10.65 3.21 -1.86
C TYR A 69 11.25 2.18 -2.83
N GLU A 70 12.01 2.62 -3.84
CA GLU A 70 12.58 1.70 -4.82
C GLU A 70 13.53 0.67 -4.19
N ASN A 71 14.20 1.06 -3.10
CA ASN A 71 15.07 0.18 -2.34
C ASN A 71 14.28 -0.85 -1.52
N ILE A 72 13.22 -0.42 -0.84
CA ILE A 72 12.47 -1.29 0.09
C ILE A 72 11.40 -2.14 -0.59
N ARG A 73 10.94 -1.78 -1.79
CA ARG A 73 9.84 -2.49 -2.47
C ARG A 73 10.15 -3.97 -2.67
N ASN A 74 11.36 -4.28 -3.12
CA ASN A 74 11.74 -5.66 -3.41
C ASN A 74 11.81 -6.48 -2.10
N GLU A 75 12.32 -5.85 -1.04
CA GLU A 75 12.39 -6.42 0.31
C GLU A 75 10.99 -6.69 0.89
N TYR A 76 10.06 -5.74 0.74
CA TYR A 76 8.66 -5.88 1.13
C TYR A 76 7.99 -7.07 0.46
N LEU A 77 8.18 -7.24 -0.86
CA LEU A 77 7.59 -8.35 -1.60
C LEU A 77 8.06 -9.71 -1.06
N GLN A 78 9.34 -9.83 -0.76
CA GLN A 78 9.92 -11.05 -0.18
C GLN A 78 9.34 -11.30 1.22
N ALA A 79 9.40 -10.29 2.10
CA ALA A 79 8.90 -10.40 3.47
C ALA A 79 7.40 -10.77 3.51
N LEU A 80 6.59 -10.20 2.61
CA LEU A 80 5.16 -10.50 2.50
C LEU A 80 4.90 -11.97 2.17
N VAL A 81 5.65 -12.58 1.24
CA VAL A 81 5.46 -14.01 0.89
C VAL A 81 6.24 -14.98 1.78
N SER A 82 7.12 -14.47 2.65
CA SER A 82 7.72 -15.24 3.75
C SER A 82 6.77 -15.37 4.95
N HIS A 83 5.84 -14.43 5.13
CA HIS A 83 4.82 -14.53 6.18
C HIS A 83 3.75 -15.57 5.80
N PRO A 84 3.32 -16.49 6.69
CA PRO A 84 2.34 -17.54 6.36
C PRO A 84 1.02 -17.00 5.78
N ILE A 85 0.40 -16.02 6.46
CA ILE A 85 -0.82 -15.36 5.97
C ILE A 85 -0.57 -14.64 4.65
N GLY A 86 0.49 -13.83 4.55
CA GLY A 86 0.84 -13.10 3.33
C GLY A 86 1.07 -14.02 2.14
N ARG A 87 1.73 -15.17 2.35
CA ARG A 87 1.93 -16.23 1.34
C ARG A 87 0.60 -16.82 0.88
N THR A 88 -0.27 -17.22 1.80
CA THR A 88 -1.58 -17.80 1.45
C THR A 88 -2.43 -16.80 0.66
N LEU A 89 -2.47 -15.53 1.07
CA LEU A 89 -3.17 -14.47 0.34
C LEU A 89 -2.54 -14.20 -1.04
N ALA A 90 -1.21 -14.25 -1.14
CA ALA A 90 -0.52 -14.12 -2.42
C ALA A 90 -0.87 -15.27 -3.38
N LEU A 91 -0.93 -16.50 -2.89
CA LEU A 91 -1.32 -17.67 -3.69
C LEU A 91 -2.72 -17.51 -4.28
N LEU A 92 -3.68 -16.97 -3.51
CA LEU A 92 -5.04 -16.70 -3.98
C LEU A 92 -5.13 -15.55 -5.00
N ALA A 93 -4.35 -14.48 -4.79
CA ALA A 93 -4.43 -13.26 -5.58
C ALA A 93 -3.58 -13.29 -6.86
N VAL A 94 -2.40 -13.91 -6.83
CA VAL A 94 -1.41 -13.87 -7.92
C VAL A 94 -0.91 -15.25 -8.36
N GLY A 95 -1.33 -16.32 -7.71
CA GLY A 95 -0.96 -17.70 -8.05
C GLY A 95 0.50 -18.05 -7.72
N THR A 96 0.85 -19.32 -7.95
CA THR A 96 2.18 -19.88 -7.63
C THR A 96 3.32 -19.17 -8.37
N ASP A 97 3.15 -18.85 -9.64
CA ASP A 97 4.17 -18.14 -10.42
C ASP A 97 4.34 -16.68 -9.98
N GLY A 98 3.25 -16.03 -9.57
CA GLY A 98 3.30 -14.72 -8.94
C GLY A 98 4.10 -14.75 -7.64
N VAL A 99 3.87 -15.75 -6.78
CA VAL A 99 4.62 -15.95 -5.53
C VAL A 99 6.11 -16.19 -5.78
N LYS A 100 6.47 -17.03 -6.75
CA LYS A 100 7.89 -17.26 -7.13
C LYS A 100 8.60 -15.96 -7.54
N LEU A 101 7.91 -15.06 -8.22
CA LEU A 101 8.46 -13.74 -8.57
C LEU A 101 8.68 -12.88 -7.31
N MET A 102 7.72 -12.89 -6.38
CA MET A 102 7.81 -12.14 -5.13
C MET A 102 8.92 -12.65 -4.20
N GLU A 103 9.17 -13.96 -4.17
CA GLU A 103 10.27 -14.58 -3.41
C GLU A 103 11.65 -14.04 -3.84
N VAL A 104 11.78 -13.58 -5.09
CA VAL A 104 12.97 -12.89 -5.60
C VAL A 104 12.77 -11.38 -5.74
N GLY A 105 11.85 -10.80 -4.97
CA GLY A 105 11.62 -9.35 -4.89
C GLY A 105 11.10 -8.71 -6.18
N ARG A 106 10.49 -9.49 -7.08
CA ARG A 106 9.94 -9.01 -8.34
C ARG A 106 8.42 -8.91 -8.26
N SER A 107 7.87 -7.87 -8.90
CA SER A 107 6.43 -7.69 -8.98
C SER A 107 5.75 -8.91 -9.63
N PRO A 108 4.64 -9.41 -9.06
CA PRO A 108 3.97 -10.58 -9.59
C PRO A 108 3.35 -10.30 -10.96
N SER A 109 3.45 -11.27 -11.85
CA SER A 109 2.76 -11.24 -13.14
C SER A 109 2.54 -12.64 -13.66
N THR A 110 1.36 -12.90 -14.21
CA THR A 110 0.95 -14.22 -14.70
C THR A 110 0.49 -14.10 -16.15
N LEU A 111 0.82 -15.08 -16.99
CA LEU A 111 0.23 -15.22 -18.32
C LEU A 111 -1.13 -15.90 -18.15
N VAL A 112 -2.19 -15.22 -18.57
CA VAL A 112 -3.53 -15.82 -18.65
C VAL A 112 -3.71 -16.30 -20.08
N ASP A 113 -3.86 -17.62 -20.23
CA ASP A 113 -4.25 -18.22 -21.50
C ASP A 113 -5.69 -17.81 -21.82
N THR A 114 -5.84 -16.89 -22.77
CA THR A 114 -7.14 -16.61 -23.37
C THR A 114 -7.38 -17.69 -24.41
N THR A 115 -8.28 -18.63 -24.14
CA THR A 115 -8.78 -19.58 -25.15
C THR A 115 -9.42 -18.79 -26.28
N ALA A 116 -8.66 -18.57 -27.35
CA ALA A 116 -9.18 -18.11 -28.64
C ALA A 116 -9.47 -19.35 -29.52
N PRO A 117 -10.40 -19.27 -30.49
CA PRO A 117 -10.63 -20.34 -31.45
C PRO A 117 -9.33 -20.71 -32.21
N PRO A 118 -9.26 -21.92 -32.82
CA PRO A 118 -8.01 -22.57 -33.25
C PRO A 118 -7.17 -21.82 -34.29
N GLU A 119 -7.62 -20.69 -34.84
CA GLU A 119 -7.01 -20.02 -35.99
C GLU A 119 -6.24 -18.73 -35.64
N ARG A 120 -6.16 -18.34 -34.37
CA ARG A 120 -5.35 -17.19 -33.95
C ARG A 120 -4.36 -17.59 -32.87
N ALA A 121 -3.08 -17.27 -33.08
CA ALA A 121 -2.04 -17.40 -32.07
C ALA A 121 -2.56 -16.88 -30.72
N THR A 122 -2.61 -17.77 -29.73
CA THR A 122 -2.97 -17.47 -28.35
C THR A 122 -1.97 -16.46 -27.79
N ARG A 123 -2.26 -15.18 -27.92
CA ARG A 123 -1.45 -14.11 -27.32
C ARG A 123 -1.86 -13.99 -25.87
N GLY A 124 -1.25 -14.81 -25.00
CA GLY A 124 -1.54 -14.83 -23.57
C GLY A 124 -1.57 -13.41 -22.97
N ARG A 125 -2.65 -13.10 -22.24
CA ARG A 125 -2.82 -11.80 -21.61
C ARG A 125 -2.01 -11.79 -20.32
N ARG A 126 -0.99 -10.94 -20.25
CA ARG A 126 -0.22 -10.79 -19.01
C ARG A 126 -1.00 -9.94 -18.00
N VAL A 127 -1.42 -10.55 -16.90
CA VAL A 127 -1.91 -9.83 -15.72
C VAL A 127 -0.70 -9.41 -14.89
N SER A 128 -0.66 -8.15 -14.46
CA SER A 128 0.47 -7.59 -13.71
C SER A 128 -0.02 -6.91 -12.45
N TYR A 129 0.63 -7.25 -11.35
CA TYR A 129 0.44 -6.60 -10.07
C TYR A 129 1.64 -5.73 -9.77
N ASN A 130 1.44 -4.69 -8.97
CA ASN A 130 2.54 -3.84 -8.53
C ASN A 130 2.30 -3.37 -7.09
N CYS A 131 3.36 -2.96 -6.41
CA CYS A 131 3.27 -2.42 -5.06
C CYS A 131 2.88 -0.94 -5.12
N HIS A 132 1.81 -0.57 -4.44
CA HIS A 132 1.25 0.76 -4.41
C HIS A 132 1.17 1.30 -3.00
N HIS A 133 1.35 2.61 -2.89
CA HIS A 133 1.07 3.34 -1.67
C HIS A 133 -0.43 3.61 -1.54
N VAL A 134 -1.01 3.30 -0.38
CA VAL A 134 -2.38 3.67 0.02
C VAL A 134 -2.48 5.19 0.17
N ILE A 135 -1.60 5.76 0.98
CA ILE A 135 -1.34 7.19 1.09
C ILE A 135 -0.28 7.56 0.04
N PRO A 136 -0.60 8.38 -0.97
CA PRO A 136 0.31 8.64 -2.07
C PRO A 136 1.59 9.34 -1.63
N LYS A 137 2.68 9.05 -2.34
CA LYS A 137 3.97 9.73 -2.17
C LYS A 137 3.89 11.26 -2.31
N SER A 138 2.88 11.77 -3.02
CA SER A 138 2.66 13.21 -3.21
C SER A 138 1.82 13.85 -2.10
N VAL A 139 1.67 13.20 -0.96
CA VAL A 139 0.95 13.70 0.21
C VAL A 139 1.87 13.55 1.44
N THR A 140 2.06 14.63 2.18
CA THR A 140 2.73 14.59 3.49
C THR A 140 1.70 14.24 4.56
N VAL A 141 2.10 13.40 5.52
CA VAL A 141 1.31 13.00 6.69
C VAL A 141 2.16 13.10 7.96
N ALA A 142 1.51 13.03 9.12
CA ALA A 142 2.20 12.87 10.40
C ALA A 142 3.14 11.65 10.38
N GLY A 143 4.38 11.83 10.84
CA GLY A 143 5.43 10.82 10.71
C GLY A 143 6.18 10.82 9.37
N GLY A 144 5.90 11.77 8.47
CA GLY A 144 6.73 12.08 7.31
C GLY A 144 6.93 10.90 6.34
N LYS A 145 8.12 10.84 5.74
CA LYS A 145 8.46 9.82 4.75
C LYS A 145 8.50 8.40 5.34
N GLU A 146 8.82 8.29 6.62
CA GLU A 146 8.88 7.02 7.36
C GLU A 146 7.50 6.38 7.39
N ALA A 147 6.45 7.18 7.65
CA ALA A 147 5.07 6.72 7.59
C ALA A 147 4.64 6.34 6.16
N ILE A 148 5.08 7.10 5.15
CA ILE A 148 4.75 6.84 3.74
C ILE A 148 5.41 5.54 3.24
N ASN A 149 6.64 5.27 3.63
CA ASN A 149 7.39 4.09 3.19
C ASN A 149 7.28 2.89 4.15
N HIS A 150 6.41 2.97 5.16
CA HIS A 150 6.10 1.84 6.02
C HIS A 150 5.26 0.78 5.28
N PRO A 151 5.49 -0.54 5.50
CA PRO A 151 4.69 -1.62 4.89
C PRO A 151 3.18 -1.51 5.08
N ARG A 152 2.72 -0.89 6.18
CA ARG A 152 1.28 -0.61 6.41
C ARG A 152 0.64 0.28 5.35
N ASN A 153 1.45 1.04 4.63
CA ASN A 153 1.01 1.91 3.57
C ASN A 153 1.06 1.21 2.20
N PHE A 154 1.42 -0.08 2.12
CA PHE A 154 1.60 -0.79 0.87
C PHE A 154 0.48 -1.78 0.57
N VAL A 155 0.09 -1.85 -0.69
CA VAL A 155 -0.80 -2.88 -1.24
C VAL A 155 -0.27 -3.38 -2.59
N ILE A 156 -0.39 -4.68 -2.84
CA ILE A 156 -0.09 -5.29 -4.14
C ILE A 156 -1.38 -5.28 -4.97
N ALA A 157 -1.51 -4.31 -5.87
CA ALA A 157 -2.73 -4.12 -6.64
C ALA A 157 -2.55 -4.53 -8.12
N ASN A 158 -3.60 -5.10 -8.70
CA ASN A 158 -3.65 -5.36 -10.14
C ASN A 158 -3.68 -4.02 -10.88
N THR A 159 -2.71 -3.82 -11.77
CA THR A 159 -2.43 -2.54 -12.43
C THR A 159 -2.33 -2.67 -13.92
N THR A 160 -2.96 -3.70 -14.49
CA THR A 160 -2.78 -4.13 -15.89
C THR A 160 -2.65 -2.94 -16.85
N ARG A 161 -1.38 -2.60 -17.18
CA ARG A 161 -1.03 -1.33 -17.84
C ARG A 161 -1.30 -1.33 -19.35
N ARG A 162 -1.66 -2.48 -19.93
CA ARG A 162 -1.74 -2.69 -21.38
C ARG A 162 -3.05 -3.37 -21.75
N GLY A 163 -3.98 -2.62 -22.33
CA GLY A 163 -5.18 -3.18 -22.97
C GLY A 163 -6.37 -2.24 -22.99
N ARG A 164 -7.37 -2.58 -23.82
CA ARG A 164 -8.69 -1.92 -23.86
C ARG A 164 -9.59 -2.29 -22.68
N ASP A 165 -9.28 -3.39 -21.99
CA ASP A 165 -10.16 -3.96 -20.97
C ASP A 165 -9.80 -3.45 -19.57
N GLN A 166 -10.51 -2.40 -19.17
CA GLN A 166 -10.37 -1.72 -17.88
C GLN A 166 -11.06 -2.45 -16.73
N SER A 167 -11.78 -3.54 -17.03
CA SER A 167 -12.45 -4.36 -16.01
C SER A 167 -11.49 -4.93 -14.96
N GLN A 168 -10.19 -5.00 -15.25
CA GLN A 168 -9.16 -5.62 -14.41
C GLN A 168 -8.23 -4.61 -13.71
N ASN A 169 -8.55 -3.31 -13.72
CA ASN A 169 -7.68 -2.27 -13.15
C ASN A 169 -8.34 -1.47 -12.01
N PRO A 170 -8.67 -2.13 -10.88
CA PRO A 170 -9.28 -1.47 -9.72
C PRO A 170 -8.39 -0.38 -9.13
N HIS A 171 -7.06 -0.53 -9.21
CA HIS A 171 -6.14 0.47 -8.70
C HIS A 171 -6.32 1.83 -9.38
N HIS A 172 -6.38 1.85 -10.72
CA HIS A 172 -6.61 3.09 -11.45
C HIS A 172 -8.00 3.66 -11.20
N LEU A 173 -9.01 2.82 -10.97
CA LEU A 173 -10.36 3.27 -10.58
C LEU A 173 -10.32 4.07 -9.27
N TRP A 174 -9.69 3.52 -8.24
CA TRP A 174 -9.61 4.19 -6.93
C TRP A 174 -8.89 5.53 -7.03
N HIS A 175 -7.77 5.55 -7.76
CA HIS A 175 -6.99 6.76 -7.93
C HIS A 175 -7.76 7.81 -8.75
N SER A 176 -8.50 7.39 -9.78
CA SER A 176 -9.24 8.32 -10.63
C SER A 176 -10.47 8.90 -9.94
N LEU A 177 -11.21 8.08 -9.16
CA LEU A 177 -12.45 8.51 -8.52
C LEU A 177 -12.22 9.18 -7.17
N LEU A 178 -11.36 8.61 -6.33
CA LEU A 178 -11.31 8.99 -4.92
C LEU A 178 -10.15 9.93 -4.70
N LEU A 179 -8.95 9.62 -5.17
CA LEU A 179 -7.76 10.33 -4.74
C LEU A 179 -7.36 11.54 -5.62
N HIS A 180 -7.25 11.35 -6.94
CA HIS A 180 -6.82 12.41 -7.85
C HIS A 180 -7.67 13.67 -7.71
N PRO A 181 -9.01 13.58 -7.63
CA PRO A 181 -9.87 14.76 -7.50
C PRO A 181 -9.66 15.49 -6.17
N GLN A 182 -9.36 14.79 -5.08
CA GLN A 182 -9.05 15.41 -3.78
C GLN A 182 -7.74 16.21 -3.81
N THR A 183 -6.73 15.70 -4.51
CA THR A 183 -5.40 16.34 -4.57
C THR A 183 -5.28 17.39 -5.67
N HIS A 184 -6.18 17.40 -6.64
CA HIS A 184 -6.16 18.36 -7.74
C HIS A 184 -6.74 19.71 -7.31
N ASN A 185 -6.00 20.80 -7.58
CA ASN A 185 -6.33 22.16 -7.12
C ASN A 185 -6.57 22.28 -5.61
N ALA A 186 -6.08 21.32 -4.82
CA ALA A 186 -6.17 21.35 -3.37
C ALA A 186 -5.53 22.61 -2.79
N PRO A 187 -6.06 23.16 -1.69
CA PRO A 187 -5.39 24.22 -0.93
C PRO A 187 -3.94 23.87 -0.60
N SER A 188 -3.10 24.89 -0.44
CA SER A 188 -1.69 24.72 -0.07
C SER A 188 -1.50 24.29 1.40
N GLY A 189 -2.54 24.39 2.23
CA GLY A 189 -2.53 24.00 3.63
C GLY A 189 -2.83 22.51 3.85
N GLU A 190 -2.94 22.13 5.12
CA GLU A 190 -3.43 20.80 5.48
C GLU A 190 -4.93 20.69 5.18
N ILE A 191 -5.32 19.56 4.60
CA ILE A 191 -6.72 19.23 4.29
C ILE A 191 -7.04 17.80 4.74
N PRO A 192 -8.32 17.48 5.01
CA PRO A 192 -8.75 16.10 5.09
C PRO A 192 -8.59 15.43 3.73
N ILE A 193 -7.93 14.27 3.71
CA ILE A 193 -7.78 13.41 2.54
C ILE A 193 -8.31 12.03 2.90
N TYR A 194 -9.27 11.57 2.11
CA TYR A 194 -9.89 10.26 2.24
C TYR A 194 -9.16 9.27 1.34
N VAL A 195 -8.26 8.48 1.91
CA VAL A 195 -7.49 7.48 1.17
C VAL A 195 -8.24 6.17 1.08
N VAL A 196 -8.05 5.49 -0.04
CA VAL A 196 -8.64 4.17 -0.30
C VAL A 196 -7.76 3.13 0.37
N ARG A 197 -8.26 2.50 1.44
CA ARG A 197 -7.52 1.52 2.23
C ARG A 197 -8.10 0.12 1.99
N PRO A 198 -7.40 -0.73 1.20
CA PRO A 198 -7.79 -2.12 1.04
C PRO A 198 -7.73 -2.88 2.37
N LEU A 199 -8.64 -3.83 2.55
CA LEU A 199 -8.71 -4.70 3.73
C LEU A 199 -7.80 -5.95 3.62
N PHE A 200 -7.03 -6.01 2.53
CA PHE A 200 -6.10 -7.07 2.21
C PHE A 200 -4.79 -6.47 1.66
N PRO A 201 -3.64 -7.14 1.86
CA PRO A 201 -2.38 -6.73 1.26
C PRO A 201 -2.33 -6.93 -0.27
N PHE A 202 -3.33 -7.60 -0.86
CA PHE A 202 -3.50 -7.79 -2.30
C PHE A 202 -4.88 -7.31 -2.73
N TYR A 203 -4.97 -6.69 -3.91
CA TYR A 203 -6.26 -6.34 -4.49
C TYR A 203 -6.34 -6.56 -6.01
N PRO A 204 -7.37 -7.28 -6.50
CA PRO A 204 -8.33 -8.07 -5.72
C PRO A 204 -7.63 -9.18 -4.91
N PRO A 205 -8.19 -9.60 -3.76
CA PRO A 205 -7.56 -10.61 -2.90
C PRO A 205 -7.66 -12.04 -3.47
N ILE A 206 -8.53 -12.26 -4.46
CA ILE A 206 -8.78 -13.54 -5.09
C ILE A 206 -8.97 -13.39 -6.60
N THR A 207 -8.60 -14.44 -7.33
CA THR A 207 -8.78 -14.55 -8.80
C THR A 207 -10.02 -15.35 -9.20
N GLN A 208 -10.69 -15.99 -8.24
CA GLN A 208 -11.96 -16.70 -8.38
C GLN A 208 -12.75 -16.60 -7.07
N GLY A 209 -14.08 -16.71 -7.12
CA GLY A 209 -14.92 -16.68 -5.93
C GLY A 209 -15.08 -18.04 -5.27
N PHE A 210 -15.39 -18.03 -3.96
CA PHE A 210 -15.65 -19.21 -3.15
C PHE A 210 -16.98 -19.11 -2.42
N LYS A 211 -17.78 -20.18 -2.49
CA LYS A 211 -19.10 -20.23 -1.84
C LYS A 211 -19.07 -20.70 -0.39
N THR A 212 -18.07 -21.52 -0.02
CA THR A 212 -17.96 -22.11 1.31
C THR A 212 -16.51 -22.14 1.78
N ALA A 213 -16.31 -22.21 3.11
CA ALA A 213 -14.99 -22.32 3.70
C ALA A 213 -14.29 -23.62 3.26
N GLU A 214 -15.03 -24.70 3.10
CA GLU A 214 -14.52 -25.99 2.64
C GLU A 214 -13.96 -25.88 1.22
N ALA A 215 -14.70 -25.23 0.31
CA ALA A 215 -14.24 -25.01 -1.07
C ALA A 215 -12.95 -24.17 -1.11
N LEU A 216 -12.86 -23.14 -0.27
CA LEU A 216 -11.65 -22.34 -0.11
C LEU A 216 -10.48 -23.18 0.41
N ARG A 217 -10.69 -23.95 1.48
CA ARG A 217 -9.66 -24.80 2.10
C ARG A 217 -9.16 -25.88 1.15
N GLU A 218 -10.05 -26.55 0.41
CA GLU A 218 -9.66 -27.52 -0.62
C GLU A 218 -8.83 -26.87 -1.71
N HIS A 219 -9.22 -25.67 -2.19
CA HIS A 219 -8.41 -24.95 -3.15
C HIS A 219 -7.02 -24.59 -2.58
N LEU A 220 -6.94 -24.10 -1.35
CA LEU A 220 -5.67 -23.79 -0.69
C LEU A 220 -4.75 -25.03 -0.56
N LYS A 221 -5.30 -26.22 -0.30
CA LYS A 221 -4.54 -27.48 -0.32
C LYS A 221 -3.95 -27.75 -1.70
N THR A 222 -4.70 -27.54 -2.78
CA THR A 222 -4.18 -27.72 -4.15
C THR A 222 -3.03 -26.77 -4.48
N LEU A 223 -2.97 -25.60 -3.85
CA LEU A 223 -1.91 -24.62 -3.99
C LEU A 223 -0.70 -24.87 -3.06
N GLY A 224 -0.79 -25.86 -2.17
CA GLY A 224 0.22 -26.10 -1.12
C GLY A 224 0.33 -24.94 -0.12
N ALA A 225 -0.78 -24.20 0.08
CA ALA A 225 -0.80 -23.04 0.95
C ALA A 225 -0.86 -23.45 2.44
N PRO A 226 -0.21 -22.69 3.35
CA PRO A 226 -0.48 -22.79 4.78
C PRO A 226 -1.96 -22.56 5.10
N PRO A 227 -2.48 -23.18 6.18
CA PRO A 227 -3.85 -22.92 6.64
C PRO A 227 -4.02 -21.44 6.98
N LEU A 228 -5.20 -20.93 6.66
CA LEU A 228 -5.54 -19.54 6.89
C LEU A 228 -6.36 -19.43 8.19
N PRO A 229 -6.12 -18.42 9.06
CA PRO A 229 -6.97 -18.21 10.22
C PRO A 229 -8.42 -17.93 9.82
N GLU A 230 -9.38 -18.37 10.64
CA GLU A 230 -10.82 -18.31 10.33
C GLU A 230 -11.30 -16.89 9.95
N ILE A 231 -10.77 -15.85 10.59
CA ILE A 231 -11.12 -14.46 10.29
C ILE A 231 -10.83 -14.09 8.83
N TRP A 232 -9.70 -14.55 8.29
CA TRP A 232 -9.31 -14.29 6.91
C TRP A 232 -10.12 -15.13 5.92
N GLU A 233 -10.48 -16.37 6.28
CA GLU A 233 -11.42 -17.19 5.50
C GLU A 233 -12.77 -16.50 5.37
N LYS A 234 -13.34 -16.02 6.49
CA LYS A 234 -14.61 -15.28 6.52
C LYS A 234 -14.57 -14.04 5.62
N ARG A 235 -13.45 -13.29 5.62
CA ARG A 235 -13.28 -12.13 4.76
C ARG A 235 -13.22 -12.48 3.28
N ILE A 236 -12.53 -13.56 2.91
CA ILE A 236 -12.48 -14.03 1.51
C ILE A 236 -13.89 -14.44 1.05
N LEU A 237 -14.66 -15.09 1.90
CA LEU A 237 -16.04 -15.47 1.61
C LEU A 237 -16.96 -14.24 1.51
N ALA A 238 -16.81 -13.26 2.40
CA ALA A 238 -17.53 -11.99 2.31
C ALA A 238 -17.20 -11.24 1.01
N PHE A 239 -15.92 -11.20 0.62
CA PHE A 239 -15.51 -10.65 -0.67
C PHE A 239 -16.14 -11.42 -1.84
N SER A 240 -16.08 -12.75 -1.81
CA SER A 240 -16.66 -13.62 -2.86
C SER A 240 -18.16 -13.38 -3.01
N LYS A 241 -18.90 -13.32 -1.89
CA LYS A 241 -20.33 -13.03 -1.88
C LYS A 241 -20.62 -11.65 -2.50
N ALA A 242 -19.84 -10.63 -2.14
CA ALA A 242 -20.01 -9.28 -2.68
C ALA A 242 -19.75 -9.20 -4.20
N THR A 243 -18.87 -10.06 -4.72
CA THR A 243 -18.61 -10.16 -6.17
C THR A 243 -19.48 -11.20 -6.89
N GLY A 244 -20.49 -11.75 -6.22
CA GLY A 244 -21.38 -12.78 -6.79
C GLY A 244 -20.66 -14.09 -7.12
N ASP A 245 -19.72 -14.49 -6.27
CA ASP A 245 -18.84 -15.65 -6.38
C ASP A 245 -17.96 -15.66 -7.63
N ARG A 246 -17.54 -14.47 -8.08
CA ARG A 246 -16.70 -14.29 -9.28
C ARG A 246 -15.43 -13.50 -8.97
N ALA A 247 -14.48 -13.55 -9.89
CA ALA A 247 -13.38 -12.60 -9.90
C ALA A 247 -13.94 -11.16 -9.92
N TYR A 248 -13.38 -10.28 -9.10
CA TYR A 248 -13.79 -8.88 -9.11
C TYR A 248 -13.51 -8.26 -10.49
N SER A 249 -14.46 -7.47 -10.96
CA SER A 249 -14.32 -6.67 -12.17
C SER A 249 -14.83 -5.26 -11.92
N VAL A 250 -14.07 -4.27 -12.38
CA VAL A 250 -14.49 -2.87 -12.35
C VAL A 250 -15.82 -2.72 -13.08
N PRO A 251 -16.83 -2.04 -12.50
CA PRO A 251 -18.10 -1.76 -13.17
C PRO A 251 -17.90 -1.01 -14.51
N LYS A 252 -18.70 -1.36 -15.52
CA LYS A 252 -18.52 -0.89 -16.91
C LYS A 252 -18.60 0.63 -17.03
N GLU A 253 -19.47 1.25 -16.25
CA GLU A 253 -19.66 2.69 -16.19
C GLU A 253 -18.39 3.47 -15.83
N PHE A 254 -17.41 2.82 -15.16
CA PHE A 254 -16.15 3.46 -14.80
C PHE A 254 -14.99 3.16 -15.74
N HIS A 255 -15.17 2.26 -16.72
CA HIS A 255 -14.09 1.84 -17.62
C HIS A 255 -13.46 3.01 -18.36
N GLU A 256 -14.27 3.95 -18.83
CA GLU A 256 -13.77 5.12 -19.56
C GLU A 256 -12.85 5.99 -18.70
N ILE A 257 -13.25 6.27 -17.45
CA ILE A 257 -12.48 7.08 -16.51
C ILE A 257 -11.18 6.38 -16.12
N THR A 258 -11.23 5.05 -15.87
CA THR A 258 -10.04 4.25 -15.58
C THR A 258 -9.04 4.26 -16.75
N ARG A 259 -9.55 4.19 -17.99
CA ARG A 259 -8.73 4.29 -19.22
C ARG A 259 -8.05 5.66 -19.33
N GLU A 260 -8.82 6.73 -19.25
CA GLU A 260 -8.31 8.11 -19.39
C GLU A 260 -7.27 8.43 -18.32
N PHE A 261 -7.50 7.99 -17.07
CA PHE A 261 -6.50 8.12 -16.02
C PHE A 261 -5.21 7.35 -16.33
N GLY A 262 -5.33 6.13 -16.87
CA GLY A 262 -4.17 5.35 -17.32
C GLY A 262 -3.38 6.05 -18.44
N GLU A 263 -4.06 6.79 -19.32
CA GLU A 263 -3.47 7.53 -20.44
C GLU A 263 -2.67 8.76 -19.95
N LEU A 264 -3.09 9.44 -18.87
CA LEU A 264 -2.40 10.61 -18.29
C LEU A 264 -0.91 10.39 -17.96
N TYR A 265 -0.55 9.16 -17.60
CA TYR A 265 0.80 8.80 -17.14
C TYR A 265 1.58 8.00 -18.18
N THR A 266 1.15 8.02 -19.45
CA THR A 266 1.88 7.43 -20.57
C THR A 266 2.99 8.37 -21.07
N LYS A 267 3.99 7.79 -21.77
CA LYS A 267 5.09 8.56 -22.37
C LYS A 267 4.61 9.62 -23.39
N ALA A 268 3.39 9.49 -23.91
CA ALA A 268 2.80 10.47 -24.82
C ALA A 268 2.42 11.79 -24.13
N ASN A 269 2.28 11.78 -22.80
CA ASN A 269 1.94 12.95 -21.98
C ASN A 269 3.16 13.48 -21.19
N ASN A 270 4.36 13.38 -21.77
CA ASN A 270 5.60 13.82 -21.14
C ASN A 270 5.74 15.36 -21.06
N GLU A 271 4.97 16.11 -21.85
CA GLU A 271 4.95 17.58 -21.79
C GLU A 271 4.16 18.06 -20.59
N GLU A 272 4.77 18.91 -19.76
CA GLU A 272 4.18 19.37 -18.49
C GLU A 272 2.85 20.12 -18.68
N HIS A 273 2.74 20.94 -19.73
CA HIS A 273 1.52 21.69 -20.04
C HIS A 273 0.38 20.77 -20.51
N THR A 274 0.66 19.88 -21.45
CA THR A 274 -0.30 18.90 -21.98
C THR A 274 -0.80 17.96 -20.88
N ASN A 275 0.08 17.53 -19.98
CA ASN A 275 -0.29 16.71 -18.83
C ASN A 275 -1.16 17.48 -17.83
N ARG A 276 -0.87 18.76 -17.58
CA ARG A 276 -1.71 19.62 -16.72
C ARG A 276 -3.10 19.79 -17.30
N ALA A 277 -3.23 20.19 -18.56
CA ALA A 277 -4.53 20.36 -19.21
C ALA A 277 -5.36 19.06 -19.20
N ALA A 278 -4.72 17.91 -19.43
CA ALA A 278 -5.39 16.61 -19.36
C ALA A 278 -5.82 16.23 -17.92
N ARG A 279 -5.00 16.53 -16.91
CA ARG A 279 -5.38 16.36 -15.49
C ARG A 279 -6.56 17.25 -15.11
N ASP A 280 -6.54 18.51 -15.53
CA ASP A 280 -7.63 19.46 -15.27
C ASP A 280 -8.93 19.00 -15.93
N ALA A 281 -8.86 18.53 -17.19
CA ALA A 281 -10.01 18.00 -17.91
C ALA A 281 -10.58 16.75 -17.23
N LEU A 282 -9.72 15.81 -16.83
CA LEU A 282 -10.15 14.62 -16.12
C LEU A 282 -10.74 14.96 -14.75
N ALA A 283 -10.11 15.84 -13.97
CA ALA A 283 -10.60 16.26 -12.66
C ALA A 283 -12.00 16.88 -12.75
N ARG A 284 -12.24 17.76 -13.73
CA ARG A 284 -13.57 18.32 -13.99
C ARG A 284 -14.60 17.24 -14.38
N LYS A 285 -14.20 16.29 -15.22
CA LYS A 285 -15.07 15.19 -15.66
C LYS A 285 -15.51 14.31 -14.48
N VAL A 286 -14.60 14.02 -13.56
CA VAL A 286 -14.88 13.12 -12.43
C VAL A 286 -15.40 13.82 -11.19
N GLU A 287 -15.37 15.15 -11.08
CA GLU A 287 -15.79 15.93 -9.90
C GLU A 287 -17.16 15.48 -9.35
N GLY A 288 -18.19 15.47 -10.20
CA GLY A 288 -19.53 15.05 -9.80
C GLY A 288 -19.67 13.54 -9.51
N ILE A 289 -18.77 12.71 -10.04
CA ILE A 289 -18.74 11.28 -9.76
C ILE A 289 -18.06 11.06 -8.41
N SER A 290 -16.90 11.66 -8.16
CA SER A 290 -16.17 11.61 -6.89
C SER A 290 -17.01 12.05 -5.70
N ALA A 291 -17.80 13.12 -5.87
CA ALA A 291 -18.73 13.58 -4.84
C ALA A 291 -19.78 12.53 -4.46
N GLN A 292 -20.11 11.58 -5.34
CA GLN A 292 -21.03 10.49 -5.01
C GLN A 292 -20.43 9.46 -4.05
N TRP A 293 -19.11 9.47 -3.81
CA TRP A 293 -18.41 8.51 -2.96
C TRP A 293 -17.80 9.14 -1.71
N LEU A 294 -17.36 10.39 -1.81
CA LEU A 294 -16.64 11.07 -0.74
C LEU A 294 -17.61 11.69 0.27
N PRO A 295 -17.29 11.65 1.57
CA PRO A 295 -18.13 12.24 2.61
C PRO A 295 -18.08 13.79 2.59
N GLY A 296 -19.01 14.42 3.31
CA GLY A 296 -18.95 15.86 3.57
C GLY A 296 -17.64 16.23 4.27
N ASP A 297 -17.15 17.45 4.00
CA ASP A 297 -15.80 17.95 4.32
C ASP A 297 -14.65 17.55 3.36
N ALA A 298 -14.84 16.55 2.49
CA ALA A 298 -13.82 16.15 1.53
C ALA A 298 -13.59 17.23 0.47
N TYR A 299 -12.37 17.34 -0.03
CA TYR A 299 -12.07 18.23 -1.15
C TYR A 299 -12.31 17.52 -2.48
N VAL A 300 -12.91 18.18 -3.46
CA VAL A 300 -12.99 17.70 -4.83
C VAL A 300 -12.67 18.87 -5.76
N ASN A 301 -11.61 18.74 -6.54
CA ASN A 301 -11.15 19.75 -7.49
C ASN A 301 -11.00 21.14 -6.83
N GLY A 302 -10.35 21.18 -5.66
CA GLY A 302 -10.10 22.41 -4.89
C GLY A 302 -11.30 22.96 -4.12
N ARG A 303 -12.48 22.35 -4.19
CA ARG A 303 -13.67 22.77 -3.45
C ARG A 303 -13.99 21.78 -2.35
N GLN A 304 -14.29 22.29 -1.16
CA GLN A 304 -14.75 21.45 -0.06
C GLN A 304 -16.23 21.11 -0.25
N LEU A 305 -16.58 19.82 -0.12
CA LEU A 305 -17.97 19.37 -0.05
C LEU A 305 -18.62 19.89 1.23
N GLY A 306 -19.88 20.32 1.13
CA GLY A 306 -20.61 20.89 2.26
C GLY A 306 -20.75 19.91 3.44
N PRO A 307 -20.91 20.41 4.67
CA PRO A 307 -21.08 19.56 5.86
C PRO A 307 -22.33 18.67 5.78
N ASP A 308 -23.38 19.12 5.09
CA ASP A 308 -24.62 18.37 4.88
C ASP A 308 -24.57 17.44 3.66
N HIS A 309 -23.42 17.31 3.00
CA HIS A 309 -23.26 16.44 1.83
C HIS A 309 -23.32 14.96 2.25
N VAL A 310 -24.21 14.22 1.59
CA VAL A 310 -24.36 12.77 1.81
C VAL A 310 -23.94 12.03 0.54
N PRO A 311 -22.89 11.18 0.59
CA PRO A 311 -22.48 10.40 -0.57
C PRO A 311 -23.57 9.38 -0.94
N LYS A 312 -23.72 9.17 -2.25
CA LYS A 312 -24.64 8.17 -2.80
C LYS A 312 -24.15 6.75 -2.50
N HIS A 313 -22.85 6.50 -2.68
CA HIS A 313 -22.20 5.23 -2.37
C HIS A 313 -21.57 5.31 -0.99
N LYS A 314 -21.99 4.43 -0.08
CA LYS A 314 -21.50 4.40 1.30
C LYS A 314 -20.32 3.45 1.41
N LEU A 315 -19.11 3.99 1.22
CA LEU A 315 -17.90 3.27 1.61
C LEU A 315 -17.77 3.28 3.13
N PRO A 316 -17.45 2.14 3.77
CA PRO A 316 -17.20 2.13 5.20
C PRO A 316 -16.01 3.04 5.52
N MET A 317 -16.10 3.76 6.63
CA MET A 317 -14.99 4.52 7.18
C MET A 317 -14.19 3.60 8.11
N ALA A 318 -12.88 3.60 7.97
CA ALA A 318 -12.02 3.00 8.97
C ALA A 318 -12.12 3.84 10.26
N ASP A 319 -12.35 3.18 11.40
CA ASP A 319 -12.17 3.76 12.73
C ASP A 319 -10.66 3.96 13.06
N SER A 320 -9.85 4.22 12.03
CA SER A 320 -8.48 4.67 12.22
C SER A 320 -8.51 6.13 12.60
N SER A 321 -8.65 6.37 13.90
CA SER A 321 -7.68 7.28 14.49
C SER A 321 -6.30 6.67 14.23
N LEU A 322 -5.70 6.96 13.08
CA LEU A 322 -4.25 7.13 13.03
C LEU A 322 -3.91 8.38 13.86
N SER A 323 -4.30 8.37 15.13
CA SER A 323 -3.58 9.05 16.19
C SER A 323 -2.22 8.36 16.21
N VAL A 324 -1.32 8.83 15.36
CA VAL A 324 0.10 8.78 15.67
C VAL A 324 0.21 9.64 16.93
N VAL A 325 -0.04 9.01 18.09
CA VAL A 325 0.49 9.52 19.34
C VAL A 325 1.99 9.62 19.05
N PRO A 326 2.60 10.81 19.07
CA PRO A 326 4.05 10.88 19.01
C PRO A 326 4.53 9.99 20.14
N GLU A 327 5.32 8.96 19.85
CA GLU A 327 6.07 8.31 20.91
C GLU A 327 6.78 9.42 21.66
N THR A 328 6.31 9.69 22.88
CA THR A 328 6.98 10.63 23.75
C THR A 328 8.37 10.03 23.89
N PRO A 329 9.45 10.75 23.53
CA PRO A 329 10.78 10.19 23.65
C PRO A 329 10.91 9.74 25.10
N LEU A 330 11.13 8.44 25.32
CA LEU A 330 11.51 7.96 26.63
C LEU A 330 12.62 8.88 27.12
N PRO A 331 12.49 9.51 28.30
CA PRO A 331 13.46 10.49 28.74
C PRO A 331 14.81 9.81 28.68
N ALA A 332 15.71 10.39 27.88
CA ALA A 332 17.07 9.93 27.78
C ALA A 332 17.56 9.70 29.21
N LYS A 333 17.94 8.47 29.54
CA LYS A 333 18.61 8.20 30.81
C LYS A 333 19.79 9.14 30.84
N THR A 334 19.66 10.22 31.61
CA THR A 334 20.74 11.12 31.94
C THR A 334 21.83 10.23 32.50
N LYS A 335 22.86 9.97 31.71
CA LYS A 335 24.14 9.52 32.23
C LYS A 335 24.55 10.61 33.19
N SER A 336 24.32 10.38 34.48
CA SER A 336 24.83 11.26 35.51
C SER A 336 26.35 11.23 35.35
N ASN A 337 26.92 12.32 34.85
CA ASN A 337 28.33 12.59 35.02
C ASN A 337 28.56 12.73 36.53
N LYS A 338 28.89 11.62 37.19
CA LYS A 338 29.52 11.65 38.51
C LYS A 338 30.82 12.41 38.34
N LYS A 339 30.79 13.71 38.64
CA LYS A 339 31.97 14.48 39.02
C LYS A 339 32.67 13.69 40.12
N ARG A 340 33.84 13.15 39.78
CA ARG A 340 34.73 12.47 40.71
C ARG A 340 35.36 13.55 41.59
N THR A 341 34.71 13.87 42.69
CA THR A 341 35.29 14.68 43.76
C THR A 341 36.43 13.88 44.38
N HIS A 342 37.66 14.30 44.12
CA HIS A 342 38.83 13.82 44.83
C HIS A 342 38.74 14.29 46.29
N GLN A 343 38.30 13.39 47.18
CA GLN A 343 38.57 13.52 48.60
C GLN A 343 40.03 13.14 48.86
N LYS A 344 40.78 14.10 49.39
CA LYS A 344 42.11 13.95 49.96
C LYS A 344 42.05 12.98 51.14
N ILE A 345 42.85 11.92 51.10
CA ILE A 345 43.23 11.14 52.28
C ILE A 345 44.62 11.62 52.70
N PRO A 346 44.85 11.99 53.98
CA PRO A 346 46.14 12.47 54.44
C PRO A 346 47.02 11.30 54.89
N ALA A 347 48.27 11.28 54.44
CA ALA A 347 49.35 10.57 55.10
C ALA A 347 50.69 11.22 54.70
N GLY A 348 51.39 11.80 55.67
CA GLY A 348 52.85 11.96 55.60
C GLY A 348 53.54 10.66 56.02
N PRO A 349 54.88 10.64 56.21
CA PRO A 349 55.90 11.61 55.82
C PRO A 349 56.89 11.03 54.78
N LYS A 350 57.73 11.93 54.26
CA LYS A 350 58.82 11.70 53.30
C LYS A 350 59.91 10.76 53.86
N VAL A 351 60.49 9.92 52.99
CA VAL A 351 61.92 9.61 53.07
C VAL A 351 62.52 9.40 51.68
N ASN A 352 63.73 9.94 51.51
CA ASN A 352 64.60 9.96 50.35
C ASN A 352 65.21 8.60 50.00
N ALA A 353 65.53 8.40 48.72
CA ALA A 353 66.83 7.96 48.18
C ALA A 353 66.60 7.69 46.68
N GLY A 354 67.34 8.30 45.75
CA GLY A 354 68.52 7.69 45.12
C GLY A 354 68.11 6.60 44.11
N SER A 355 68.73 6.37 42.96
CA SER A 355 69.87 6.94 42.28
C SER A 355 69.80 6.34 40.87
N THR A 356 70.21 7.13 39.87
CA THR A 356 70.94 6.73 38.64
C THR A 356 71.09 5.24 38.27
N ALA A 357 70.75 4.91 37.02
CA ALA A 357 71.59 4.25 35.98
C ALA A 357 70.66 3.65 34.89
N LYS A 358 70.66 4.09 33.63
CA LYS A 358 71.54 3.67 32.52
C LYS A 358 71.87 2.16 32.51
N VAL A 359 71.35 1.43 31.51
CA VAL A 359 72.09 1.05 30.29
C VAL A 359 71.13 1.20 29.11
#